data_AF-A0A0E4BR44-F1
#
_entry.id   AF-A0A0E4BR44-F1
#
_cell.length_a   1.000
_cell.length_b   1.000
_cell.length_c   1.000
_cell.angle_alpha   90.00
_cell.angle_beta   90.00
_cell.angle_gamma   90.00
#
_symmetry.space_group_name_H-M   'P 1'
#
loop_
_entity.id
_entity.type
_entity.pdbx_description
1 polymer ?
#
loop_
_entity_poly.entity_id
_entity_poly.type
_entity_poly.pdbx_seq_one_letter_code
_entity_poly.pdbx_strand_id
1 'polypeptide(L)'
;MAGITDTTSDYQIVREVTDTAADRLFAAAEFDLPFDSTYESVAALWPFFRRPDELKGARPYACAVGADLANLFKNAAASPEIVRTADRLLKERVTAYIDIADKAVRIGPLLHVKAVMVMRVPSEAEDRALQPGERWAPSDTDRLRIFVKLGPVGDIALGTIKWTSGGTQVQCDQLAASFLSEFSDSSWDPNDFATKIESFISLSLAYSVVAAPRDREELRAGPEPFRNRMDRSARRGWKRFTLFQVERLKAPANKFGRIGGGGAEGWELTRRISVTGHFKMQPCGARSEDRKLIFVSTHYRGPLDGAPLHRISALRAPPNGAG
;
A
#
# COMPACT_ATOMS: atom_id res chain seq x y z
N MET A 1 26.13 1.51 -43.84
CA MET A 1 25.21 1.91 -42.77
C MET A 1 25.51 1.06 -41.55
N ALA A 2 25.85 1.65 -40.41
CA ALA A 2 25.89 0.91 -39.15
C ALA A 2 24.45 0.80 -38.64
N GLY A 3 23.96 -0.42 -38.44
CA GLY A 3 22.63 -0.63 -37.88
C GLY A 3 22.65 -0.29 -36.39
N ILE A 4 21.91 0.75 -35.99
CA ILE A 4 21.68 1.06 -34.57
C ILE A 4 20.73 0.00 -34.00
N THR A 5 21.30 -1.15 -33.62
CA THR A 5 20.62 -2.15 -32.79
C THR A 5 20.74 -1.73 -31.34
N ASP A 6 20.14 -0.59 -31.00
CA ASP A 6 20.07 -0.17 -29.61
C ASP A 6 19.16 -1.15 -28.86
N THR A 7 19.79 -1.91 -27.95
CA THR A 7 19.19 -3.08 -27.31
C THR A 7 19.07 -2.85 -25.81
N THR A 8 18.54 -1.68 -25.48
CA THR A 8 18.13 -1.24 -24.15
C THR A 8 17.17 -2.27 -23.54
N SER A 9 17.55 -2.83 -22.40
CA SER A 9 16.71 -3.83 -21.73
C SER A 9 15.53 -3.21 -21.00
N ASP A 10 14.51 -4.00 -20.69
CA ASP A 10 13.37 -3.61 -19.85
C ASP A 10 13.83 -2.96 -18.52
N TYR A 11 14.95 -3.41 -17.94
CA TYR A 11 15.53 -2.81 -16.73
C TYR A 11 16.13 -1.43 -16.98
N GLN A 12 16.85 -1.24 -18.10
CA GLN A 12 17.44 0.04 -18.49
C GLN A 12 16.35 1.06 -18.85
N ILE A 13 15.36 0.66 -19.65
CA ILE A 13 14.20 1.50 -20.04
C ILE A 13 13.47 1.98 -18.77
N VAL A 14 13.14 1.09 -17.83
CA VAL A 14 12.46 1.49 -16.60
C VAL A 14 13.36 2.38 -15.73
N ARG A 15 14.66 2.08 -15.62
CA ARG A 15 15.61 2.95 -14.91
C ARG A 15 15.61 4.36 -15.49
N GLU A 16 15.84 4.51 -16.79
CA GLU A 16 15.89 5.81 -17.50
C GLU A 16 14.58 6.60 -17.36
N VAL A 17 13.43 5.91 -17.39
CA VAL A 17 12.10 6.51 -17.13
C VAL A 17 11.96 6.95 -15.67
N THR A 18 12.39 6.15 -14.69
CA THR A 18 12.37 6.56 -13.27
C THR A 18 13.37 7.67 -12.95
N ASP A 19 14.53 7.69 -13.63
CA ASP A 19 15.55 8.72 -13.51
C ASP A 19 15.01 10.06 -14.04
N THR A 20 14.46 10.07 -15.25
CA THR A 20 13.80 11.24 -15.84
C THR A 20 12.63 11.75 -14.99
N ALA A 21 11.86 10.86 -14.37
CA ALA A 21 10.76 11.24 -13.48
C ALA A 21 11.23 11.83 -12.14
N ALA A 22 12.30 11.27 -11.56
CA ALA A 22 12.90 11.77 -10.32
C ALA A 22 13.56 13.15 -10.54
N ASP A 23 14.35 13.32 -11.60
CA ASP A 23 15.00 14.59 -11.92
C ASP A 23 13.96 15.70 -12.15
N ARG A 24 12.83 15.38 -12.80
CA ARG A 24 11.69 16.31 -12.96
C ARG A 24 10.98 16.60 -11.64
N LEU A 25 10.85 15.65 -10.73
CA LEU A 25 10.26 15.86 -9.41
C LEU A 25 11.15 16.79 -8.56
N PHE A 26 12.47 16.59 -8.57
CA PHE A 26 13.41 17.44 -7.86
C PHE A 26 13.43 18.87 -8.43
N ALA A 27 13.49 19.03 -9.76
CA ALA A 27 13.41 20.34 -10.40
C ALA A 27 12.06 21.04 -10.15
N ALA A 28 10.95 20.31 -10.14
CA ALA A 28 9.63 20.89 -9.84
C ALA A 28 9.53 21.38 -8.39
N ALA A 29 10.15 20.68 -7.44
CA ALA A 29 10.24 21.12 -6.05
C ALA A 29 11.19 22.34 -5.88
N GLU A 30 12.32 22.37 -6.60
CA GLU A 30 13.27 23.49 -6.57
C GLU A 30 12.69 24.81 -7.12
N PHE A 31 11.72 24.72 -8.04
CA PHE A 31 11.13 25.88 -8.74
C PHE A 31 9.62 26.11 -8.46
N ASP A 32 9.04 25.46 -7.44
CA ASP A 32 7.62 25.54 -7.05
C ASP A 32 6.63 25.33 -8.23
N LEU A 33 6.91 24.32 -9.06
CA LEU A 33 6.16 24.06 -10.30
C LEU A 33 5.02 23.02 -10.08
N PRO A 34 3.85 23.22 -10.71
CA PRO A 34 2.74 22.27 -10.60
C PRO A 34 3.09 20.91 -11.22
N PHE A 35 2.89 19.84 -10.46
CA PHE A 35 3.43 18.51 -10.79
C PHE A 35 2.37 17.46 -11.13
N ASP A 36 2.59 16.75 -12.24
CA ASP A 36 1.75 15.63 -12.70
C ASP A 36 1.94 14.38 -11.83
N SER A 37 0.81 13.88 -11.30
CA SER A 37 0.68 12.63 -10.54
C SER A 37 1.32 11.41 -11.21
N THR A 38 1.37 11.38 -12.54
CA THR A 38 1.96 10.29 -13.32
C THR A 38 3.45 10.20 -13.02
N TYR A 39 4.21 11.29 -13.23
CA TYR A 39 5.64 11.34 -12.93
C TYR A 39 5.93 11.11 -11.45
N GLU A 40 5.09 11.59 -10.53
CA GLU A 40 5.30 11.39 -9.09
C GLU A 40 5.23 9.91 -8.71
N SER A 41 4.26 9.19 -9.26
CA SER A 41 4.12 7.74 -9.06
C SER A 41 5.20 6.90 -9.74
N VAL A 42 5.91 7.47 -10.73
CA VAL A 42 7.05 6.84 -11.42
C VAL A 42 8.36 7.16 -10.68
N ALA A 43 8.55 8.40 -10.22
CA ALA A 43 9.67 8.81 -9.37
C ALA A 43 9.70 7.99 -8.05
N ALA A 44 8.54 7.64 -7.49
CA ALA A 44 8.46 6.74 -6.34
C ALA A 44 9.12 5.36 -6.57
N LEU A 45 9.22 4.89 -7.83
CA LEU A 45 9.91 3.63 -8.18
C LEU A 45 11.43 3.78 -8.31
N TRP A 46 11.97 4.99 -8.43
CA TRP A 46 13.40 5.26 -8.64
C TRP A 46 14.34 4.51 -7.67
N PRO A 47 14.06 4.42 -6.35
CA PRO A 47 14.93 3.69 -5.43
C PRO A 47 15.09 2.19 -5.74
N PHE A 48 14.15 1.56 -6.45
CA PHE A 48 14.21 0.14 -6.78
C PHE A 48 15.20 -0.19 -7.92
N PHE A 49 15.64 0.82 -8.68
CA PHE A 49 16.55 0.68 -9.83
C PHE A 49 17.97 1.20 -9.56
N ARG A 50 18.21 1.65 -8.31
CA ARG A 50 19.47 2.20 -7.79
C ARG A 50 20.19 1.23 -6.86
N ARG A 51 21.51 1.33 -6.80
CA ARG A 51 22.36 0.55 -5.89
C ARG A 51 22.34 1.12 -4.46
N PRO A 52 22.64 0.34 -3.41
CA PRO A 52 22.61 0.82 -2.02
C PRO A 52 23.58 1.98 -1.72
N ASP A 53 24.69 2.08 -2.46
CA ASP A 53 25.63 3.20 -2.43
C ASP A 53 25.06 4.48 -3.05
N GLU A 54 24.37 4.38 -4.21
CA GLU A 54 23.64 5.50 -4.83
C GLU A 54 22.57 6.08 -3.86
N LEU A 55 22.00 5.23 -3.00
CA LEU A 55 20.97 5.58 -2.01
C LEU A 55 21.52 5.99 -0.62
N LYS A 56 22.84 6.19 -0.47
CA LYS A 56 23.49 6.50 0.83
C LYS A 56 23.12 5.52 1.97
N GLY A 57 22.90 4.25 1.64
CA GLY A 57 22.51 3.20 2.60
C GLY A 57 21.01 3.10 2.90
N ALA A 58 20.18 4.05 2.46
CA ALA A 58 18.73 3.89 2.44
C ALA A 58 18.35 2.72 1.51
N ARG A 59 17.26 2.02 1.84
CA ARG A 59 16.82 0.84 1.07
C ARG A 59 15.34 0.97 0.70
N PRO A 60 14.94 0.64 -0.54
CA PRO A 60 13.54 0.38 -0.81
C PRO A 60 13.10 -0.93 -0.14
N TYR A 61 11.79 -1.14 -0.06
CA TYR A 61 11.19 -2.42 0.34
C TYR A 61 10.09 -2.80 -0.64
N ALA A 62 10.02 -4.06 -1.06
CA ALA A 62 8.91 -4.56 -1.86
C ALA A 62 8.37 -5.88 -1.31
N CYS A 63 7.04 -6.00 -1.29
CA CYS A 63 6.35 -7.25 -1.02
C CYS A 63 5.23 -7.52 -2.04
N ALA A 64 4.84 -8.79 -2.15
CA ALA A 64 3.70 -9.23 -2.96
C ALA A 64 2.67 -9.94 -2.07
N VAL A 65 1.46 -9.41 -2.01
CA VAL A 65 0.38 -9.88 -1.14
C VAL A 65 -0.56 -10.80 -1.92
N GLY A 66 -0.44 -12.11 -1.66
CA GLY A 66 -1.30 -13.12 -2.28
C GLY A 66 -2.79 -12.94 -1.95
N ALA A 67 -3.68 -13.42 -2.82
CA ALA A 67 -5.11 -13.16 -2.73
C ALA A 67 -5.74 -13.56 -1.38
N ASP A 68 -5.33 -14.70 -0.79
CA ASP A 68 -5.76 -15.10 0.55
C ASP A 68 -5.43 -14.06 1.63
N LEU A 69 -4.23 -13.49 1.59
CA LEU A 69 -3.75 -12.51 2.56
C LEU A 69 -4.41 -11.14 2.33
N ALA A 70 -4.53 -10.72 1.06
CA ALA A 70 -5.23 -9.49 0.71
C ALA A 70 -6.73 -9.55 1.09
N ASN A 71 -7.39 -10.70 0.90
CA ASN A 71 -8.76 -10.94 1.36
C ASN A 71 -8.92 -10.86 2.89
N LEU A 72 -7.88 -11.12 3.65
CA LEU A 72 -7.88 -10.98 5.12
C LEU A 72 -7.68 -9.53 5.56
N PHE A 73 -6.96 -8.71 4.79
CA PHE A 73 -6.61 -7.33 5.16
C PHE A 73 -7.55 -6.25 4.59
N LYS A 74 -8.16 -6.42 3.41
CA LYS A 74 -8.81 -5.36 2.61
C LYS A 74 -10.01 -4.60 3.23
N ASN A 75 -10.50 -5.02 4.39
CA ASN A 75 -11.54 -4.33 5.17
C ASN A 75 -11.26 -4.41 6.70
N ALA A 76 -10.04 -4.75 7.10
CA ALA A 76 -9.65 -4.91 8.50
C ALA A 76 -8.93 -3.65 9.00
N ALA A 77 -9.33 -3.14 10.17
CA ALA A 77 -8.65 -2.01 10.78
C ALA A 77 -7.26 -2.42 11.32
N ALA A 78 -6.26 -1.56 11.09
CA ALA A 78 -4.98 -1.65 11.77
C ALA A 78 -5.10 -1.08 13.20
N SER A 79 -4.56 -1.79 14.20
CA SER A 79 -4.45 -1.26 15.56
C SER A 79 -3.20 -0.38 15.71
N PRO A 80 -3.12 0.55 16.70
CA PRO A 80 -1.98 1.47 16.82
C PRO A 80 -0.60 0.81 16.99
N GLU A 81 -0.52 -0.44 17.44
CA GLU A 81 0.74 -1.21 17.50
C GLU A 81 1.18 -1.75 16.13
N ILE A 82 0.21 -2.03 15.24
CA ILE A 82 0.45 -2.43 13.84
C ILE A 82 0.94 -1.21 13.05
N VAL A 83 0.26 -0.06 13.18
CA VAL A 83 0.68 1.21 12.58
C VAL A 83 2.13 1.53 13.00
N ARG A 84 2.42 1.61 14.31
CA ARG A 84 3.79 1.80 14.85
C ARG A 84 4.83 0.73 14.47
N THR A 85 4.43 -0.37 13.85
CA THR A 85 5.33 -1.43 13.35
C THR A 85 5.56 -1.31 11.85
N ALA A 86 4.54 -0.93 11.08
CA ALA A 86 4.70 -0.48 9.70
C ALA A 86 5.54 0.82 9.63
N ASP A 87 5.24 1.80 10.47
CA ASP A 87 5.98 3.07 10.57
C ASP A 87 7.47 2.83 10.85
N ARG A 88 7.80 1.84 11.69
CA ARG A 88 9.19 1.49 12.01
C ARG A 88 9.92 0.89 10.81
N LEU A 89 9.24 0.04 10.03
CA LEU A 89 9.80 -0.45 8.77
C LEU A 89 10.00 0.71 7.78
N LEU A 90 9.04 1.63 7.67
CA LEU A 90 9.16 2.83 6.84
C LEU A 90 10.23 3.81 7.36
N LYS A 91 10.50 3.87 8.66
CA LYS A 91 11.61 4.65 9.22
C LYS A 91 12.98 4.17 8.72
N GLU A 92 13.11 2.88 8.41
CA GLU A 92 14.32 2.30 7.82
C GLU A 92 14.30 2.21 6.26
N ARG A 93 13.25 2.68 5.58
CA ARG A 93 13.06 2.48 4.13
C ARG A 93 12.56 3.75 3.44
N VAL A 94 13.17 4.14 2.31
CA VAL A 94 12.78 5.38 1.59
C VAL A 94 11.41 5.25 0.90
N THR A 95 11.15 4.07 0.32
CA THR A 95 9.88 3.71 -0.32
C THR A 95 9.53 2.26 0.00
N ALA A 96 8.24 1.98 0.22
CA ALA A 96 7.67 0.65 0.15
C ALA A 96 6.78 0.46 -1.10
N TYR A 97 6.87 -0.70 -1.73
CA TYR A 97 6.02 -1.14 -2.84
C TYR A 97 5.28 -2.42 -2.44
N ILE A 98 3.98 -2.48 -2.70
CA ILE A 98 3.10 -3.58 -2.35
C ILE A 98 2.37 -4.01 -3.63
N ASP A 99 2.82 -5.10 -4.24
CA ASP A 99 2.10 -5.81 -5.30
C ASP A 99 0.89 -6.54 -4.70
N ILE A 100 -0.26 -6.47 -5.35
CA ILE A 100 -1.53 -7.01 -4.83
C ILE A 100 -2.12 -7.95 -5.87
N ALA A 101 -2.37 -9.19 -5.46
CA ALA A 101 -2.89 -10.22 -6.36
C ALA A 101 -4.20 -9.80 -7.07
N ASP A 102 -4.25 -10.11 -8.37
CA ASP A 102 -5.37 -9.84 -9.27
C ASP A 102 -6.75 -10.12 -8.63
N LYS A 103 -7.67 -9.15 -8.77
CA LYS A 103 -9.04 -9.16 -8.22
C LYS A 103 -9.15 -9.25 -6.69
N ALA A 104 -8.06 -9.23 -5.91
CA ALA A 104 -8.16 -9.39 -4.45
C ALA A 104 -8.75 -8.15 -3.76
N VAL A 105 -8.28 -6.94 -4.10
CA VAL A 105 -8.78 -5.66 -3.57
C VAL A 105 -9.61 -4.97 -4.64
N ARG A 106 -10.92 -5.19 -4.65
CA ARG A 106 -11.86 -4.63 -5.65
C ARG A 106 -12.43 -3.28 -5.25
N ILE A 107 -12.77 -2.49 -6.26
CA ILE A 107 -13.59 -1.28 -6.21
C ILE A 107 -14.76 -1.56 -7.16
N GLY A 108 -15.99 -1.68 -6.66
CA GLY A 108 -17.12 -2.14 -7.47
C GLY A 108 -16.92 -3.52 -8.11
N PRO A 109 -17.60 -3.83 -9.23
CA PRO A 109 -17.54 -5.14 -9.89
C PRO A 109 -16.33 -5.33 -10.83
N LEU A 110 -15.86 -4.26 -11.48
CA LEU A 110 -14.94 -4.32 -12.63
C LEU A 110 -13.57 -3.67 -12.40
N LEU A 111 -13.37 -2.95 -11.29
CA LEU A 111 -12.12 -2.27 -10.95
C LEU A 111 -11.42 -2.94 -9.75
N HIS A 112 -10.08 -2.93 -9.74
CA HIS A 112 -9.29 -3.37 -8.57
C HIS A 112 -8.05 -2.49 -8.36
N VAL A 113 -7.51 -2.57 -7.14
CA VAL A 113 -6.14 -2.13 -6.85
C VAL A 113 -5.19 -3.26 -7.25
N LYS A 114 -4.17 -2.91 -8.03
CA LYS A 114 -3.11 -3.81 -8.51
C LYS A 114 -1.82 -3.65 -7.71
N ALA A 115 -1.49 -2.42 -7.30
CA ALA A 115 -0.34 -2.15 -6.44
C ALA A 115 -0.51 -0.88 -5.62
N VAL A 116 0.27 -0.76 -4.53
CA VAL A 116 0.38 0.46 -3.71
C VAL A 116 1.85 0.82 -3.52
N MET A 117 2.17 2.09 -3.62
CA MET A 117 3.48 2.67 -3.30
C MET A 117 3.34 3.64 -2.13
N VAL A 118 4.29 3.61 -1.22
CA VAL A 118 4.35 4.47 -0.04
C VAL A 118 5.75 5.08 0.03
N MET A 119 5.85 6.37 -0.21
CA MET A 119 7.09 7.13 -0.23
C MET A 119 7.11 8.10 0.95
N ARG A 120 8.22 8.22 1.67
CA ARG A 120 8.38 9.29 2.67
C ARG A 120 8.68 10.61 1.97
N VAL A 121 8.07 11.68 2.47
CA VAL A 121 8.28 13.06 2.04
C VAL A 121 8.39 13.96 3.28
N PRO A 122 9.15 15.06 3.25
CA PRO A 122 9.30 15.93 4.41
C PRO A 122 7.96 16.49 4.95
N SER A 123 7.97 16.86 6.23
CA SER A 123 6.95 17.74 6.79
C SER A 123 7.06 19.13 6.17
N GLU A 124 5.98 19.91 6.13
CA GLU A 124 6.02 21.29 5.57
C GLU A 124 6.92 22.24 6.36
N ALA A 125 7.29 21.89 7.59
CA ALA A 125 8.26 22.64 8.38
C ALA A 125 9.70 22.34 7.94
N GLU A 126 10.01 21.09 7.59
CA GLU A 126 11.33 20.67 7.11
C GLU A 126 11.54 21.03 5.64
N ASP A 127 10.51 20.86 4.82
CA ASP A 127 10.49 21.21 3.39
C ASP A 127 10.83 22.69 3.18
N ARG A 128 10.34 23.58 4.07
CA ARG A 128 10.66 25.01 4.10
C ARG A 128 11.99 25.36 4.79
N ALA A 129 12.64 24.40 5.44
CA ALA A 129 13.91 24.61 6.16
C ALA A 129 15.14 24.13 5.36
N LEU A 130 14.95 23.15 4.46
CA LEU A 130 15.97 22.69 3.51
C LEU A 130 16.50 23.85 2.67
N GLN A 131 17.82 24.03 2.65
CA GLN A 131 18.45 25.00 1.76
C GLN A 131 18.52 24.46 0.32
N PRO A 132 18.53 25.32 -0.71
CA PRO A 132 18.74 24.91 -2.10
C PRO A 132 20.00 24.05 -2.24
N GLY A 133 19.84 22.83 -2.77
CA GLY A 133 20.91 21.83 -2.92
C GLY A 133 21.13 20.90 -1.71
N GLU A 134 20.51 21.14 -0.55
CA GLU A 134 20.48 20.16 0.53
C GLU A 134 19.57 18.99 0.16
N ARG A 135 20.10 17.76 0.25
CA ARG A 135 19.31 16.56 0.04
C ARG A 135 18.64 16.15 1.35
N TRP A 136 17.31 16.21 1.38
CA TRP A 136 16.46 15.69 2.46
C TRP A 136 16.98 14.33 2.98
N ALA A 137 17.06 14.23 4.31
CA ALA A 137 17.35 13.01 5.03
C ALA A 137 16.08 12.58 5.78
N PRO A 138 15.63 11.32 5.68
CA PRO A 138 14.33 10.92 6.21
C PRO A 138 14.26 11.04 7.75
N SER A 139 13.27 11.77 8.26
CA SER A 139 13.12 12.12 9.69
C SER A 139 11.91 11.47 10.37
N ASP A 140 11.79 11.69 11.67
CA ASP A 140 10.65 11.23 12.49
C ASP A 140 9.36 12.04 12.27
N THR A 141 9.43 13.18 11.56
CA THR A 141 8.29 14.05 11.21
C THR A 141 7.86 13.95 9.74
N ASP A 142 8.56 13.15 8.93
CA ASP A 142 8.16 12.85 7.55
C ASP A 142 6.68 12.41 7.45
N ARG A 143 6.04 12.83 6.35
CA ARG A 143 4.71 12.37 5.96
C ARG A 143 4.81 11.20 4.99
N LEU A 144 3.80 10.34 4.97
CA LEU A 144 3.69 9.25 4.00
C LEU A 144 2.89 9.72 2.79
N ARG A 145 3.53 9.85 1.62
CA ARG A 145 2.84 9.99 0.34
C ARG A 145 2.46 8.61 -0.17
N ILE A 146 1.18 8.41 -0.46
CA ILE A 146 0.63 7.13 -0.92
C ILE A 146 0.17 7.26 -2.36
N PHE A 147 0.53 6.29 -3.20
CA PHE A 147 0.06 6.15 -4.58
C PHE A 147 -0.56 4.77 -4.76
N VAL A 148 -1.79 4.71 -5.24
CA VAL A 148 -2.52 3.47 -5.50
C VAL A 148 -2.67 3.31 -7.01
N LYS A 149 -2.12 2.22 -7.55
CA LYS A 149 -2.31 1.83 -8.96
C LYS A 149 -3.51 0.91 -9.06
N LEU A 150 -4.53 1.39 -9.76
CA LEU A 150 -5.78 0.67 -10.05
C LEU A 150 -5.96 0.47 -11.55
N GLY A 151 -6.85 -0.42 -11.95
CA GLY A 151 -7.21 -0.59 -13.36
C GLY A 151 -8.20 -1.73 -13.58
N PRO A 152 -8.80 -1.87 -14.76
CA PRO A 152 -9.87 -2.84 -14.97
C PRO A 152 -9.43 -4.29 -14.75
N VAL A 153 -10.42 -5.13 -14.45
CA VAL A 153 -10.25 -6.58 -14.26
C VAL A 153 -9.94 -7.24 -15.59
N GLY A 154 -8.70 -7.74 -15.75
CA GLY A 154 -8.21 -8.35 -16.98
C GLY A 154 -7.45 -7.41 -17.92
N ASP A 155 -7.43 -6.10 -17.64
CA ASP A 155 -6.73 -5.08 -18.43
C ASP A 155 -5.33 -4.78 -17.84
N ILE A 156 -4.43 -4.25 -18.68
CA ILE A 156 -3.11 -3.71 -18.33
C ILE A 156 -3.15 -2.21 -18.00
N ALA A 157 -4.19 -1.47 -18.40
CA ALA A 157 -4.30 -0.04 -18.18
C ALA A 157 -4.29 0.32 -16.67
N LEU A 158 -3.54 1.37 -16.30
CA LEU A 158 -3.29 1.78 -14.91
C LEU A 158 -3.66 3.25 -14.66
N GLY A 159 -4.70 3.49 -13.87
CA GLY A 159 -4.95 4.79 -13.24
C GLY A 159 -4.26 4.90 -11.88
N THR A 160 -4.02 6.14 -11.44
CA THR A 160 -3.38 6.46 -10.16
C THR A 160 -4.30 7.29 -9.28
N ILE A 161 -4.48 6.85 -8.03
CA ILE A 161 -4.97 7.70 -6.94
C ILE A 161 -3.77 8.04 -6.05
N LYS A 162 -3.64 9.29 -5.58
CA LYS A 162 -2.60 9.71 -4.64
C LYS A 162 -3.15 10.58 -3.51
N TRP A 163 -2.53 10.50 -2.33
CA TRP A 163 -2.76 11.41 -1.20
C TRP A 163 -1.54 11.45 -0.28
N THR A 164 -1.57 12.34 0.72
CA THR A 164 -0.63 12.32 1.85
C THR A 164 -1.37 11.83 3.07
N SER A 165 -0.82 10.86 3.79
CA SER A 165 -1.46 10.24 4.95
C SER A 165 -1.74 11.24 6.07
N GLY A 166 -2.90 11.11 6.72
CA GLY A 166 -3.44 12.10 7.65
C GLY A 166 -3.99 13.38 6.98
N GLY A 167 -3.82 13.55 5.67
CA GLY A 167 -4.44 14.61 4.87
C GLY A 167 -5.84 14.24 4.38
N THR A 168 -6.66 15.25 4.06
CA THR A 168 -8.06 15.11 3.63
C THR A 168 -8.27 15.14 2.11
N GLN A 169 -7.21 15.42 1.33
CA GLN A 169 -7.32 15.56 -0.13
C GLN A 169 -6.77 14.34 -0.86
N VAL A 170 -7.69 13.54 -1.40
CA VAL A 170 -7.39 12.50 -2.38
C VAL A 170 -7.41 13.10 -3.79
N GLN A 171 -6.40 12.77 -4.59
CA GLN A 171 -6.25 13.23 -5.97
C GLN A 171 -6.20 12.01 -6.91
N CYS A 172 -6.85 12.10 -8.07
CA CYS A 172 -6.84 11.06 -9.10
C CYS A 172 -6.20 11.61 -10.38
N ASP A 173 -5.43 10.78 -11.10
CA ASP A 173 -5.12 11.09 -12.49
C ASP A 173 -6.36 10.93 -13.38
N GLN A 174 -6.31 11.45 -14.61
CA GLN A 174 -7.45 11.44 -15.53
C GLN A 174 -8.00 10.03 -15.78
N LEU A 175 -7.11 9.03 -15.86
CA LEU A 175 -7.49 7.65 -16.15
C LEU A 175 -8.16 6.99 -14.93
N ALA A 176 -7.68 7.24 -13.72
CA ALA A 176 -8.36 6.84 -12.49
C ALA A 176 -9.72 7.53 -12.33
N ALA A 177 -9.83 8.82 -12.67
CA ALA A 177 -11.10 9.53 -12.63
C ALA A 177 -12.12 8.90 -13.60
N SER A 178 -11.71 8.60 -14.84
CA SER A 178 -12.54 7.85 -15.80
C SER A 178 -12.96 6.48 -15.24
N PHE A 179 -12.01 5.66 -14.79
CA PHE A 179 -12.31 4.33 -14.25
C PHE A 179 -13.25 4.35 -13.02
N LEU A 180 -13.13 5.35 -12.15
CA LEU A 180 -14.07 5.50 -11.03
C LEU A 180 -15.46 5.90 -11.53
N SER A 181 -15.55 6.82 -12.49
CA SER A 181 -16.85 7.25 -13.05
C SER A 181 -17.58 6.16 -13.86
N GLU A 182 -16.85 5.21 -14.42
CA GLU A 182 -17.39 4.12 -15.26
C GLU A 182 -17.63 2.82 -14.48
N PHE A 183 -16.77 2.49 -13.51
CA PHE A 183 -16.73 1.17 -12.87
C PHE A 183 -16.95 1.16 -11.35
N SER A 184 -17.10 2.31 -10.68
CA SER A 184 -17.50 2.34 -9.27
C SER A 184 -19.00 2.58 -9.13
N ASP A 185 -19.63 1.81 -8.24
CA ASP A 185 -21.01 2.09 -7.81
C ASP A 185 -21.06 3.48 -7.13
N SER A 186 -22.21 4.15 -7.14
CA SER A 186 -22.42 5.52 -6.62
C SER A 186 -22.25 5.71 -5.10
N SER A 187 -21.61 4.75 -4.44
CA SER A 187 -21.28 4.73 -3.01
C SER A 187 -19.77 4.80 -2.72
N TRP A 188 -18.92 5.07 -3.72
CA TRP A 188 -17.49 5.30 -3.50
C TRP A 188 -17.22 6.61 -2.76
N ASP A 189 -16.62 6.51 -1.57
CA ASP A 189 -16.08 7.64 -0.80
C ASP A 189 -14.53 7.59 -0.84
N PRO A 190 -13.85 8.63 -1.32
CA PRO A 190 -12.38 8.69 -1.33
C PRO A 190 -11.74 8.57 0.06
N ASN A 191 -12.41 9.03 1.13
CA ASN A 191 -11.83 9.07 2.48
C ASN A 191 -11.90 7.71 3.17
N ASP A 192 -13.05 7.03 3.09
CA ASP A 192 -13.18 5.63 3.49
C ASP A 192 -12.24 4.72 2.68
N PHE A 193 -12.10 4.96 1.36
CA PHE A 193 -11.13 4.26 0.52
C PHE A 193 -9.69 4.47 1.00
N ALA A 194 -9.26 5.73 1.21
CA ALA A 194 -7.92 6.05 1.72
C ALA A 194 -7.65 5.38 3.07
N THR A 195 -8.59 5.49 4.02
CA THR A 195 -8.50 4.87 5.37
C THR A 195 -8.35 3.35 5.31
N LYS A 196 -9.05 2.68 4.39
CA LYS A 196 -8.95 1.23 4.16
C LYS A 196 -7.61 0.84 3.54
N ILE A 197 -7.09 1.62 2.60
CA ILE A 197 -5.77 1.37 2.00
C ILE A 197 -4.65 1.63 3.02
N GLU A 198 -4.74 2.65 3.86
CA GLU A 198 -3.78 2.89 4.95
C GLU A 198 -3.75 1.76 5.97
N SER A 199 -4.93 1.22 6.33
CA SER A 199 -5.02 0.01 7.14
C SER A 199 -4.40 -1.20 6.43
N PHE A 200 -4.63 -1.37 5.13
CA PHE A 200 -4.04 -2.45 4.32
C PHE A 200 -2.51 -2.35 4.21
N ILE A 201 -1.96 -1.14 4.00
CA ILE A 201 -0.52 -0.85 4.03
C ILE A 201 0.04 -1.26 5.39
N SER A 202 -0.55 -0.74 6.47
CA SER A 202 -0.07 -0.97 7.84
C SER A 202 -0.08 -2.46 8.20
N LEU A 203 -1.13 -3.19 7.80
CA LEU A 203 -1.23 -4.64 7.98
C LEU A 203 -0.17 -5.41 7.18
N SER A 204 0.05 -5.04 5.91
CA SER A 204 1.00 -5.72 5.03
C SER A 204 2.44 -5.51 5.47
N LEU A 205 2.81 -4.28 5.84
CA LEU A 205 4.16 -3.92 6.28
C LEU A 205 4.46 -4.40 7.72
N ALA A 206 3.49 -4.35 8.64
CA ALA A 206 3.68 -4.94 9.96
C ALA A 206 3.75 -6.48 9.88
N TYR A 207 3.00 -7.11 8.98
CA TYR A 207 3.05 -8.55 8.79
C TYR A 207 4.39 -9.01 8.22
N SER A 208 4.98 -8.32 7.24
CA SER A 208 6.27 -8.76 6.70
C SER A 208 7.39 -8.78 7.74
N VAL A 209 7.39 -7.85 8.71
CA VAL A 209 8.32 -7.85 9.84
C VAL A 209 8.19 -9.13 10.69
N VAL A 210 6.96 -9.58 11.00
CA VAL A 210 6.70 -10.66 11.97
C VAL A 210 6.24 -12.00 11.37
N ALA A 211 6.12 -12.11 10.05
CA ALA A 211 5.80 -13.36 9.38
C ALA A 211 6.92 -14.38 9.61
N ALA A 212 6.55 -15.63 9.93
CA ALA A 212 7.54 -16.68 10.11
C ALA A 212 8.26 -16.98 8.77
N PRO A 213 9.51 -17.48 8.77
CA PRO A 213 10.27 -17.69 7.53
C PRO A 213 9.58 -18.55 6.46
N ARG A 214 8.73 -19.51 6.86
CA ARG A 214 7.93 -20.35 5.94
C ARG A 214 6.76 -19.60 5.26
N ASP A 215 6.29 -18.54 5.90
CA ASP A 215 5.13 -17.73 5.50
C ASP A 215 5.58 -16.51 4.66
N ARG A 216 6.90 -16.41 4.38
CA ARG A 216 7.55 -15.50 3.42
C ARG A 216 8.23 -16.32 2.31
N GLU A 217 8.40 -15.74 1.13
CA GLU A 217 9.14 -16.32 0.01
C GLU A 217 9.91 -15.20 -0.72
N GLU A 218 11.24 -15.28 -0.74
CA GLU A 218 12.09 -14.29 -1.42
C GLU A 218 12.04 -14.51 -2.94
N LEU A 219 11.38 -13.61 -3.66
CA LEU A 219 11.44 -13.54 -5.12
C LEU A 219 12.69 -12.73 -5.50
N ARG A 220 13.68 -13.45 -6.02
CA ARG A 220 14.98 -12.86 -6.35
C ARG A 220 14.90 -12.03 -7.62
N ALA A 221 15.53 -10.85 -7.55
CA ALA A 221 15.76 -10.03 -8.72
C ALA A 221 16.68 -10.73 -9.73
N GLY A 222 16.57 -10.39 -11.01
CA GLY A 222 17.51 -10.88 -12.03
C GLY A 222 18.96 -10.51 -11.70
N PRO A 223 19.96 -11.40 -11.90
CA PRO A 223 21.37 -11.04 -11.74
C PRO A 223 21.78 -9.98 -12.77
N GLU A 224 22.70 -9.05 -12.43
CA GLU A 224 23.11 -7.94 -13.33
C GLU A 224 23.43 -8.39 -14.78
N PRO A 225 24.19 -9.47 -15.04
CA PRO A 225 24.45 -9.94 -16.41
C PRO A 225 23.21 -10.30 -17.23
N PHE A 226 22.07 -10.59 -16.58
CA PHE A 226 20.78 -10.81 -17.24
C PHE A 226 19.88 -9.57 -17.27
N ARG A 227 20.11 -8.57 -16.38
CA ARG A 227 19.44 -7.27 -16.48
C ARG A 227 19.87 -6.52 -17.74
N ASN A 228 21.11 -6.70 -18.16
CA ASN A 228 21.73 -5.92 -19.25
C ASN A 228 21.89 -6.74 -20.55
N ARG A 229 21.11 -7.82 -20.76
CA ARG A 229 21.22 -8.70 -21.95
C ARG A 229 19.85 -9.08 -22.52
N MET A 230 19.74 -8.98 -23.85
CA MET A 230 18.49 -9.13 -24.61
C MET A 230 18.32 -10.47 -25.33
N ASP A 231 19.28 -11.39 -25.22
CA ASP A 231 19.23 -12.64 -26.00
C ASP A 231 18.04 -13.55 -25.62
N ARG A 232 17.62 -14.40 -26.56
CA ARG A 232 16.42 -15.27 -26.38
C ARG A 232 16.59 -16.32 -25.27
N SER A 233 17.82 -16.66 -24.87
CA SER A 233 18.11 -17.56 -23.76
C SER A 233 18.01 -16.82 -22.43
N ALA A 234 18.64 -15.64 -22.32
CA ALA A 234 18.49 -14.73 -21.18
C ALA A 234 17.01 -14.41 -20.89
N ARG A 235 16.25 -13.99 -21.90
CA ARG A 235 14.79 -13.72 -21.79
C ARG A 235 13.97 -14.95 -21.36
N ARG A 236 14.40 -16.17 -21.69
CA ARG A 236 13.75 -17.42 -21.21
C ARG A 236 14.09 -17.73 -19.75
N GLY A 237 15.34 -17.49 -19.34
CA GLY A 237 15.75 -17.59 -17.93
C GLY A 237 15.10 -16.55 -17.03
N TRP A 238 14.89 -15.33 -17.56
CA TRP A 238 14.33 -14.18 -16.82
C TRP A 238 12.93 -14.40 -16.25
N LYS A 239 12.13 -15.30 -16.85
CA LYS A 239 10.75 -15.63 -16.40
C LYS A 239 10.64 -16.15 -14.95
N ARG A 240 11.75 -16.44 -14.28
CA ARG A 240 11.81 -16.88 -12.87
C ARG A 240 12.27 -15.79 -11.89
N PHE A 241 12.54 -14.59 -12.38
CA PHE A 241 13.11 -13.48 -11.63
C PHE A 241 12.20 -12.25 -11.70
N THR A 242 12.34 -11.35 -10.73
CA THR A 242 11.68 -10.04 -10.68
C THR A 242 12.64 -8.92 -11.12
N LEU A 243 12.10 -7.72 -11.40
CA LEU A 243 12.91 -6.54 -11.75
C LEU A 243 13.82 -6.11 -10.57
N PHE A 244 13.23 -6.06 -9.38
CA PHE A 244 13.85 -5.79 -8.09
C PHE A 244 13.48 -6.90 -7.10
N GLN A 245 14.12 -6.96 -5.93
CA GLN A 245 13.88 -8.00 -4.92
C GLN A 245 12.49 -7.83 -4.29
N VAL A 246 11.68 -8.89 -4.18
CA VAL A 246 10.32 -8.83 -3.63
C VAL A 246 10.06 -9.96 -2.63
N GLU A 247 9.53 -9.64 -1.45
CA GLU A 247 9.05 -10.66 -0.49
C GLU A 247 7.59 -11.04 -0.79
N ARG A 248 7.34 -12.25 -1.30
CA ARG A 248 5.98 -12.78 -1.39
C ARG A 248 5.49 -13.18 0.01
N LEU A 249 4.44 -12.53 0.48
CA LEU A 249 3.81 -12.77 1.77
C LEU A 249 2.65 -13.76 1.62
N LYS A 250 2.67 -14.83 2.40
CA LYS A 250 1.63 -15.88 2.41
C LYS A 250 0.77 -15.74 3.64
N ALA A 251 -0.52 -16.05 3.52
CA ALA A 251 -1.38 -16.20 4.70
C ALA A 251 -0.89 -17.42 5.50
N PRO A 252 -0.74 -17.32 6.84
CA PRO A 252 -0.24 -18.43 7.65
C PRO A 252 -1.28 -19.55 7.67
N ALA A 253 -0.83 -20.80 7.81
CA ALA A 253 -1.71 -21.99 7.73
C ALA A 253 -2.92 -21.96 8.69
N ASN A 254 -2.81 -21.29 9.84
CA ASN A 254 -3.89 -21.12 10.81
C ASN A 254 -4.80 -19.88 10.56
N LYS A 255 -4.62 -19.19 9.43
CA LYS A 255 -5.32 -17.95 9.03
C LYS A 255 -5.41 -16.91 10.18
N PHE A 256 -4.30 -16.70 10.88
CA PHE A 256 -4.16 -15.81 12.04
C PHE A 256 -5.06 -16.14 13.25
N GLY A 257 -5.55 -17.39 13.33
CA GLY A 257 -6.49 -17.84 14.35
C GLY A 257 -7.96 -17.81 13.91
N ARG A 258 -8.27 -17.50 12.64
CA ARG A 258 -9.65 -17.59 12.13
C ARG A 258 -10.12 -19.05 12.05
N ILE A 259 -11.03 -19.41 12.95
CA ILE A 259 -11.91 -20.58 12.78
C ILE A 259 -12.79 -20.34 11.54
N GLY A 260 -13.02 -21.39 10.74
CA GLY A 260 -13.63 -21.27 9.42
C GLY A 260 -15.16 -21.38 9.40
N GLY A 261 -15.82 -20.33 8.89
CA GLY A 261 -17.21 -20.36 8.43
C GLY A 261 -18.29 -19.99 9.46
N GLY A 262 -19.50 -19.71 8.96
CA GLY A 262 -20.74 -19.91 9.75
C GLY A 262 -21.49 -18.71 10.34
N GLY A 263 -22.01 -17.81 9.50
CA GLY A 263 -23.37 -17.23 9.68
C GLY A 263 -23.68 -16.33 10.88
N ALA A 264 -24.99 -15.98 10.98
CA ALA A 264 -25.64 -15.00 11.87
C ALA A 264 -25.05 -13.58 11.78
N GLU A 265 -25.78 -12.57 11.28
CA GLU A 265 -27.03 -11.99 11.81
C GLU A 265 -26.90 -11.41 13.22
N GLY A 266 -27.49 -10.22 13.40
CA GLY A 266 -27.24 -9.38 14.56
C GLY A 266 -28.09 -9.73 15.77
N TRP A 267 -27.53 -9.48 16.95
CA TRP A 267 -28.34 -9.03 18.08
C TRP A 267 -27.67 -7.83 18.75
N GLU A 268 -28.46 -7.10 19.52
CA GLU A 268 -28.08 -5.93 20.28
C GLU A 268 -28.69 -6.10 21.70
N LEU A 269 -27.83 -6.19 22.73
CA LEU A 269 -28.03 -6.98 23.95
C LEU A 269 -28.60 -6.20 25.18
N THR A 270 -27.79 -5.55 26.05
CA THR A 270 -28.27 -4.62 27.13
C THR A 270 -27.43 -3.32 27.41
N ARG A 271 -26.11 -3.34 27.74
CA ARG A 271 -25.09 -2.30 27.32
C ARG A 271 -23.59 -2.70 26.97
N ARG A 272 -23.17 -2.83 25.67
CA ARG A 272 -21.82 -3.08 25.06
C ARG A 272 -21.55 -2.35 23.71
N ILE A 273 -20.28 -2.17 23.32
CA ILE A 273 -19.84 -1.72 21.97
C ILE A 273 -19.42 -2.92 21.10
N SER A 274 -19.86 -2.99 19.84
CA SER A 274 -19.33 -3.90 18.82
C SER A 274 -17.96 -3.45 18.33
N VAL A 275 -16.93 -4.24 18.60
CA VAL A 275 -15.57 -4.01 18.09
C VAL A 275 -15.41 -4.85 16.81
N THR A 276 -15.40 -4.16 15.67
CA THR A 276 -15.09 -4.77 14.36
C THR A 276 -13.83 -5.62 14.44
N GLY A 277 -13.86 -6.80 13.84
CA GLY A 277 -12.72 -7.72 13.82
C GLY A 277 -11.47 -7.04 13.26
N HIS A 278 -10.43 -6.98 14.09
CA HIS A 278 -9.21 -6.23 13.82
C HIS A 278 -8.00 -7.11 14.10
N PHE A 279 -6.87 -6.76 13.49
CA PHE A 279 -5.61 -7.41 13.85
C PHE A 279 -4.97 -6.70 15.04
N LYS A 280 -4.29 -7.49 15.88
CA LYS A 280 -3.35 -6.97 16.87
C LYS A 280 -2.09 -7.81 16.88
N MET A 281 -1.01 -7.25 17.39
CA MET A 281 0.13 -8.04 17.79
C MET A 281 -0.22 -8.79 19.08
N GLN A 282 0.23 -10.04 19.20
CA GLN A 282 0.21 -10.78 20.45
C GLN A 282 1.66 -11.17 20.79
N PRO A 283 2.12 -10.97 22.04
CA PRO A 283 3.35 -11.57 22.51
C PRO A 283 3.32 -13.10 22.39
N CYS A 284 4.46 -13.70 22.08
CA CYS A 284 4.63 -15.15 22.02
C CYS A 284 6.08 -15.56 22.37
N GLY A 285 6.38 -16.86 22.26
CA GLY A 285 7.63 -17.42 22.76
C GLY A 285 7.65 -17.56 24.29
N ALA A 286 8.64 -18.29 24.82
CA ALA A 286 8.72 -18.61 26.25
C ALA A 286 8.91 -17.39 27.16
N ARG A 287 9.35 -16.26 26.61
CA ARG A 287 9.62 -15.00 27.35
C ARG A 287 8.69 -13.84 26.98
N SER A 288 7.72 -14.06 26.08
CA SER A 288 6.91 -12.96 25.50
C SER A 288 7.74 -11.86 24.81
N GLU A 289 8.96 -12.19 24.36
CA GLU A 289 9.84 -11.32 23.57
C GLU A 289 9.36 -11.25 22.11
N ASP A 290 9.00 -12.39 21.51
CA ASP A 290 8.47 -12.48 20.15
C ASP A 290 7.12 -11.78 19.99
N ARG A 291 6.78 -11.39 18.76
CA ARG A 291 5.44 -10.90 18.37
C ARG A 291 4.92 -11.71 17.19
N LYS A 292 3.64 -12.06 17.23
CA LYS A 292 2.88 -12.59 16.10
C LYS A 292 1.67 -11.70 15.81
N LEU A 293 1.32 -11.56 14.55
CA LEU A 293 0.03 -10.97 14.17
C LEU A 293 -1.08 -11.99 14.45
N ILE A 294 -2.19 -11.56 15.06
CA ILE A 294 -3.41 -12.38 15.19
C ILE A 294 -4.64 -11.58 14.75
N PHE A 295 -5.63 -12.28 14.18
CA PHE A 295 -6.94 -11.69 13.93
C PHE A 295 -7.80 -11.87 15.18
N VAL A 296 -8.20 -10.76 15.80
CA VAL A 296 -9.29 -10.80 16.78
C VAL A 296 -10.58 -10.73 15.99
N SER A 297 -11.45 -11.73 16.13
CA SER A 297 -12.78 -11.71 15.52
C SER A 297 -13.58 -10.50 16.00
N THR A 298 -14.64 -10.15 15.25
CA THR A 298 -15.64 -9.20 15.75
C THR A 298 -16.14 -9.69 17.11
N HIS A 299 -16.04 -8.84 18.12
CA HIS A 299 -16.39 -9.15 19.51
C HIS A 299 -16.95 -7.91 20.18
N TYR A 300 -17.68 -8.11 21.27
CA TYR A 300 -18.37 -7.02 21.97
C TYR A 300 -17.67 -6.68 23.29
N ARG A 301 -17.57 -5.39 23.64
CA ARG A 301 -16.95 -4.90 24.88
C ARG A 301 -17.98 -4.25 25.81
N GLY A 302 -17.99 -4.67 27.07
CA GLY A 302 -18.88 -4.19 28.14
C GLY A 302 -19.29 -5.36 29.07
N PRO A 303 -20.16 -5.11 30.08
CA PRO A 303 -20.73 -6.14 30.95
C PRO A 303 -21.32 -7.33 30.19
N LEU A 304 -21.57 -8.46 30.86
CA LEU A 304 -22.21 -9.62 30.20
C LEU A 304 -23.59 -9.29 29.64
N ASP A 305 -24.21 -8.25 30.20
CA ASP A 305 -25.61 -7.87 30.07
C ASP A 305 -25.67 -6.58 29.17
N GLY A 306 -25.51 -6.70 27.81
CA GLY A 306 -24.75 -5.72 26.97
C GLY A 306 -24.84 -5.49 25.39
N ALA A 307 -25.31 -4.52 24.52
CA ALA A 307 -26.20 -3.30 24.34
C ALA A 307 -27.05 -3.42 23.07
N PRO A 308 -28.21 -2.71 22.99
CA PRO A 308 -28.52 -1.90 21.83
C PRO A 308 -27.87 -0.52 21.84
N LEU A 309 -27.12 -0.24 20.78
CA LEU A 309 -26.56 1.07 20.45
C LEU A 309 -26.58 1.24 18.92
N HIS A 310 -27.76 1.03 18.34
CA HIS A 310 -28.06 1.30 16.93
C HIS A 310 -27.46 2.63 16.49
N ARG A 311 -26.90 2.67 15.27
CA ARG A 311 -26.48 3.94 14.65
C ARG A 311 -27.67 4.90 14.66
N ILE A 312 -27.47 6.09 15.23
CA ILE A 312 -28.38 7.21 15.07
C ILE A 312 -28.24 7.70 13.61
N SER A 313 -28.96 7.04 12.71
CA SER A 313 -29.32 7.63 11.42
C SER A 313 -30.06 8.92 11.73
N ALA A 314 -29.53 10.06 11.28
CA ALA A 314 -30.15 11.35 11.52
C ALA A 314 -31.57 11.35 10.92
N LEU A 315 -32.58 11.36 11.79
CA LEU A 315 -33.97 11.57 11.38
C LEU A 315 -34.03 12.93 10.68
N ARG A 316 -34.36 12.92 9.38
CA ARG A 316 -34.77 14.14 8.68
C ARG A 316 -35.91 14.74 9.50
N ALA A 317 -35.79 16.00 9.87
CA ALA A 317 -36.94 16.76 10.35
C ALA A 317 -38.06 16.67 9.30
N PRO A 318 -39.33 16.48 9.71
CA PRO A 318 -40.44 16.56 8.77
C PRO A 318 -40.44 17.97 8.13
N PRO A 319 -40.92 18.12 6.88
CA PRO A 319 -41.06 19.44 6.28
C PRO A 319 -42.05 20.27 7.07
N ASN A 320 -41.60 21.41 7.63
CA ASN A 320 -42.50 22.37 8.26
C ASN A 320 -43.47 22.92 7.21
N GLY A 321 -44.77 22.69 7.41
CA GLY A 321 -45.83 23.17 6.54
C GLY A 321 -47.18 23.18 7.25
N ALA A 322 -48.03 24.14 6.88
CA ALA A 322 -49.33 24.46 7.45
C ALA A 322 -49.32 24.95 8.92
N GLY A 323 -49.40 26.28 9.06
CA GLY A 323 -49.56 27.05 10.29
C GLY A 323 -49.73 28.51 9.94
#